data_AF-A0A960GTC5-F1
#
_entry.id   AF-A0A960GTC5-F1
#
_cell.length_a   1.000
_cell.length_b   1.000
_cell.length_c   1.000
_cell.angle_alpha   90.00
_cell.angle_beta   90.00
_cell.angle_gamma   90.00
#
_symmetry.space_group_name_H-M   'P 1'
#
loop_
_entity.id
_entity.type
_entity.pdbx_description
1 polymer ?
#
loop_
_entity_poly.entity_id
_entity_poly.type
_entity_poly.pdbx_seq_one_letter_code
_entity_poly.pdbx_strand_id
1 'polypeptide(L)'
;MLRGSSYTDLTVRAVAARAHVAPATAYTYFSSKNHLVAEVYLDLIRQVPYFTDVNDTRLTRVQHALRSLALVVADEPEVAAACTTALLSNDAAVRPVRDRIGGEIHNRIKSALGPDADALTAAALEMTYFGAQVQAGSGAFTYHQIADRLGYVVGLILEDGR
;
A
#
# COMPACT_ATOMS: atom_id res chain seq x y z
N MET A 1 -0.25 0.00 15.71
CA MET A 1 0.00 -1.32 16.34
C MET A 1 1.41 -1.88 16.09
N LEU A 2 2.24 -1.29 15.20
CA LEU A 2 3.60 -1.80 14.89
C LEU A 2 4.77 -1.00 15.50
N ARG A 3 4.51 0.13 16.16
CA ARG A 3 5.56 0.99 16.72
C ARG A 3 6.30 0.28 17.87
N GLY A 4 7.58 0.00 17.67
CA GLY A 4 8.51 -0.45 18.73
C GLY A 4 8.88 -1.94 18.75
N SER A 5 8.49 -2.74 17.75
CA SER A 5 8.95 -4.13 17.64
C SER A 5 9.44 -4.41 16.22
N SER A 6 10.66 -4.94 16.09
CA SER A 6 11.17 -5.40 14.80
C SER A 6 10.22 -6.44 14.22
N TYR A 7 10.07 -6.47 12.89
CA TYR A 7 9.28 -7.51 12.22
C TYR A 7 9.67 -8.90 12.74
N THR A 8 10.94 -9.16 13.00
CA THR A 8 11.44 -10.44 13.53
C THR A 8 10.78 -10.83 14.85
N ASP A 9 10.52 -9.87 15.75
CA ASP A 9 9.94 -10.09 17.08
C ASP A 9 8.40 -10.07 17.07
N LEU A 10 7.79 -9.62 15.98
CA LEU A 10 6.34 -9.59 15.83
C LEU A 10 5.78 -11.01 15.77
N THR A 11 4.94 -11.35 16.73
CA THR A 11 4.13 -12.58 16.73
C THR A 11 2.66 -12.25 17.01
N VAL A 12 1.76 -13.06 16.48
CA VAL A 12 0.31 -12.92 16.75
C VAL A 12 0.02 -12.97 18.26
N ARG A 13 0.77 -13.80 19.01
CA ARG A 13 0.68 -13.88 20.48
C ARG A 13 1.11 -12.58 21.17
N ALA A 14 2.21 -11.97 20.74
CA ALA A 14 2.67 -10.70 21.30
C ALA A 14 1.66 -9.57 21.04
N VAL A 15 1.05 -9.56 19.85
CA VAL A 15 -0.03 -8.61 19.54
C VAL A 15 -1.27 -8.87 20.40
N ALA A 16 -1.68 -10.14 20.56
CA ALA A 16 -2.81 -10.51 21.41
C ALA A 16 -2.60 -10.09 22.87
N ALA A 17 -1.42 -10.38 23.42
CA ALA A 17 -1.06 -10.00 24.79
C ALA A 17 -1.14 -8.48 25.00
N ARG A 18 -0.63 -7.69 24.05
CA ARG A 18 -0.66 -6.22 24.12
C ARG A 18 -2.05 -5.64 23.87
N ALA A 19 -2.90 -6.34 23.13
CA ALA A 19 -4.30 -5.98 22.95
C ALA A 19 -5.20 -6.45 24.12
N HIS A 20 -4.64 -7.12 25.13
CA HIS A 20 -5.37 -7.77 26.22
C HIS A 20 -6.42 -8.79 25.74
N VAL A 21 -6.10 -9.51 24.66
CA VAL A 21 -6.94 -10.55 24.05
C VAL A 21 -6.27 -11.91 24.20
N ALA A 22 -7.06 -12.96 24.41
CA ALA A 22 -6.55 -14.33 24.45
C ALA A 22 -5.93 -14.71 23.09
N PRO A 23 -4.76 -15.37 23.04
CA PRO A 23 -4.14 -15.78 21.78
C PRO A 23 -5.06 -16.59 20.86
N ALA A 24 -5.88 -17.48 21.43
CA ALA A 24 -6.85 -18.28 20.67
C ALA A 24 -7.84 -17.41 19.89
N THR A 25 -8.33 -16.33 20.51
CA THR A 25 -9.20 -15.34 19.85
C THR A 25 -8.46 -14.63 18.72
N ALA A 26 -7.20 -14.24 18.91
CA ALA A 26 -6.43 -13.61 17.84
C ALA A 26 -6.22 -14.54 16.63
N TYR A 27 -6.01 -15.84 16.86
CA TYR A 27 -5.90 -16.84 15.78
C TYR A 27 -7.21 -17.11 15.04
N THR A 28 -8.36 -16.74 15.61
CA THR A 28 -9.65 -16.73 14.89
C THR A 28 -9.66 -15.68 13.77
N TYR A 29 -8.94 -14.57 13.94
CA TYR A 29 -8.87 -13.49 12.95
C TYR A 29 -7.62 -13.58 12.08
N PHE A 30 -6.46 -13.89 12.69
CA PHE A 30 -5.16 -13.88 12.03
C PHE A 30 -4.51 -15.26 12.12
N SER A 31 -4.69 -16.04 11.06
CA SER A 31 -4.12 -17.39 10.92
C SER A 31 -2.58 -17.40 10.91
N SER A 32 -1.93 -16.29 10.58
CA SER A 32 -0.48 -16.18 10.54
C SER A 32 0.02 -14.75 10.82
N LYS A 33 1.32 -14.63 11.03
CA LYS A 33 2.02 -13.33 11.14
C LYS A 33 1.88 -12.51 9.85
N ASN A 34 2.01 -13.15 8.68
CA ASN A 34 1.90 -12.46 7.40
C ASN A 34 0.47 -11.97 7.17
N HIS A 35 -0.53 -12.79 7.53
CA HIS A 35 -1.94 -12.40 7.46
C HIS A 35 -2.22 -11.18 8.36
N LEU A 36 -1.76 -11.19 9.60
CA LEU A 36 -1.88 -10.03 10.50
C LEU A 36 -1.26 -8.76 9.90
N VAL A 37 -0.05 -8.85 9.36
CA VAL A 37 0.65 -7.70 8.78
C VAL A 37 -0.05 -7.18 7.53
N ALA A 38 -0.57 -8.08 6.68
CA ALA A 38 -1.33 -7.70 5.50
C ALA A 38 -2.64 -6.96 5.87
N GLU A 39 -3.37 -7.42 6.90
CA GLU A 39 -4.59 -6.72 7.36
C GLU A 39 -4.27 -5.34 7.94
N VAL A 40 -3.18 -5.20 8.72
CA VAL A 40 -2.73 -3.89 9.20
C VAL A 40 -2.38 -2.96 8.03
N TYR A 41 -1.67 -3.46 7.01
CA TYR A 41 -1.35 -2.66 5.83
C TYR A 41 -2.60 -2.24 5.06
N LEU A 42 -3.58 -3.12 4.92
CA LEU A 42 -4.87 -2.80 4.30
C LEU A 42 -5.59 -1.67 5.05
N ASP A 43 -5.60 -1.72 6.38
CA ASP A 43 -6.21 -0.66 7.19
C ASP A 43 -5.48 0.68 7.05
N LEU A 44 -4.16 0.67 6.84
CA LEU A 44 -3.39 1.88 6.54
C LEU A 44 -3.72 2.42 5.14
N ILE A 45 -3.81 1.56 4.12
CA ILE A 45 -4.19 1.94 2.76
C ILE A 45 -5.60 2.55 2.73
N ARG A 46 -6.54 2.01 3.50
CA ARG A 46 -7.91 2.54 3.62
C ARG A 46 -7.97 3.95 4.17
N GLN A 47 -7.00 4.37 4.98
CA GLN A 47 -6.92 5.71 5.53
C GLN A 47 -6.39 6.75 4.53
N VAL A 48 -5.79 6.30 3.42
CA VAL A 48 -5.35 7.22 2.36
C VAL A 48 -6.57 7.88 1.71
N PRO A 49 -6.62 9.22 1.63
CA PRO A 49 -7.78 9.90 1.07
C PRO A 49 -7.92 9.68 -0.43
N TYR A 50 -9.13 9.90 -0.92
CA TYR A 50 -9.40 10.03 -2.35
C TYR A 50 -9.14 11.47 -2.79
N PHE A 51 -8.40 11.63 -3.89
CA PHE A 51 -8.15 12.94 -4.50
C PHE A 51 -9.09 13.09 -5.69
N THR A 52 -10.17 13.84 -5.53
CA THR A 52 -11.26 13.95 -6.54
C THR A 52 -11.70 15.40 -6.81
N ASP A 53 -10.99 16.39 -6.26
CA ASP A 53 -11.33 17.80 -6.46
C ASP A 53 -11.25 18.17 -7.96
N VAL A 54 -12.36 18.62 -8.51
CA VAL A 54 -12.48 18.99 -9.93
C VAL A 54 -11.73 20.27 -10.27
N ASN A 55 -11.38 21.08 -9.26
CA ASN A 55 -10.55 22.27 -9.45
C ASN A 55 -9.07 21.92 -9.65
N ASP A 56 -8.64 20.74 -9.23
CA ASP A 56 -7.30 20.24 -9.48
C ASP A 56 -7.19 19.62 -10.88
N THR A 57 -6.00 19.71 -11.48
CA THR A 57 -5.73 18.99 -12.72
C THR A 57 -5.73 17.48 -12.49
N ARG A 58 -6.04 16.69 -13.54
CA ARG A 58 -5.92 15.22 -13.48
C ARG A 58 -4.54 14.78 -13.02
N LEU A 59 -3.48 15.40 -13.55
CA LEU A 59 -2.10 15.13 -13.18
C LEU A 59 -1.88 15.34 -11.67
N THR A 60 -2.29 16.49 -11.15
CA THR A 60 -2.18 16.84 -9.73
C THR A 60 -2.87 15.80 -8.84
N ARG A 61 -4.12 15.42 -9.15
CA ARG A 61 -4.86 14.41 -8.37
C ARG A 61 -4.15 13.05 -8.35
N VAL A 62 -3.69 12.58 -9.51
CA VAL A 62 -3.01 11.28 -9.62
C VAL A 62 -1.67 11.30 -8.88
N GLN A 63 -0.90 12.38 -9.01
CA GLN A 63 0.36 12.56 -8.27
C GLN A 63 0.12 12.55 -6.76
N HIS A 64 -0.90 13.25 -6.26
CA HIS A 64 -1.23 13.24 -4.84
C HIS A 64 -1.69 11.86 -4.36
N ALA A 65 -2.50 11.16 -5.14
CA ALA A 65 -2.96 9.80 -4.81
C ALA A 65 -1.78 8.83 -4.69
N LEU A 66 -0.92 8.76 -5.70
CA LEU A 66 0.23 7.86 -5.69
C LEU A 66 1.28 8.24 -4.64
N ARG A 67 1.54 9.54 -4.43
CA ARG A 67 2.41 10.02 -3.36
C ARG A 67 1.89 9.61 -1.99
N SER A 68 0.60 9.83 -1.73
CA SER A 68 0.00 9.50 -0.43
C SER A 68 0.00 7.99 -0.18
N LEU A 69 -0.29 7.19 -1.20
CA LEU A 69 -0.17 5.72 -1.15
C LEU A 69 1.27 5.27 -0.89
N ALA A 70 2.26 5.88 -1.55
CA ALA A 70 3.65 5.49 -1.41
C ALA A 70 4.24 5.84 -0.03
N LEU A 71 3.70 6.87 0.63
CA LEU A 71 4.19 7.35 1.91
C LEU A 71 3.50 6.73 3.13
N VAL A 72 2.51 5.84 2.92
CA VAL A 72 1.71 5.21 4.00
C VAL A 72 2.56 4.61 5.13
N VAL A 73 3.72 4.05 4.78
CA VAL A 73 4.64 3.39 5.71
C VAL A 73 6.06 3.99 5.67
N ALA A 74 6.23 5.17 5.06
CA ALA A 74 7.57 5.71 4.80
C ALA A 74 8.35 6.07 6.07
N ASP A 75 7.66 6.52 7.11
CA ASP A 75 8.27 6.90 8.40
C ASP A 75 8.45 5.72 9.36
N GLU A 76 8.03 4.52 8.95
CA GLU A 76 8.13 3.29 9.74
C GLU A 76 8.83 2.19 8.90
N PRO A 77 10.16 2.23 8.70
CA PRO A 77 10.88 1.35 7.79
C PRO A 77 10.71 -0.14 8.10
N GLU A 78 10.65 -0.50 9.38
CA GLU A 78 10.43 -1.87 9.83
C GLU A 78 9.03 -2.37 9.47
N VAL A 79 8.03 -1.48 9.50
CA VAL A 79 6.67 -1.77 9.05
C VAL A 79 6.64 -1.97 7.55
N ALA A 80 7.34 -1.12 6.83
CA ALA A 80 7.41 -1.19 5.38
C ALA A 80 8.03 -2.52 4.91
N ALA A 81 9.15 -2.92 5.49
CA ALA A 81 9.80 -4.21 5.21
C ALA A 81 8.91 -5.41 5.59
N ALA A 82 8.19 -5.31 6.72
CA ALA A 82 7.21 -6.31 7.13
C ALA A 82 6.10 -6.49 6.09
N CYS A 83 5.54 -5.37 5.60
CA CYS A 83 4.47 -5.38 4.60
C CYS A 83 4.95 -6.01 3.30
N THR A 84 6.12 -5.60 2.78
CA THR A 84 6.69 -6.21 1.57
C THR A 84 6.86 -7.73 1.73
N THR A 85 7.43 -8.18 2.87
CA THR A 85 7.60 -9.61 3.15
C THR A 85 6.27 -10.36 3.21
N ALA A 86 5.28 -9.80 3.91
CA ALA A 86 3.97 -10.42 4.05
C ALA A 86 3.25 -10.54 2.71
N LEU A 87 3.21 -9.46 1.92
CA LEU A 87 2.47 -9.40 0.66
C LEU A 87 3.05 -10.28 -0.44
N LEU A 88 4.38 -10.49 -0.45
CA LEU A 88 5.09 -11.38 -1.37
C LEU A 88 5.11 -12.84 -0.90
N SER A 89 4.57 -13.16 0.28
CA SER A 89 4.55 -14.52 0.78
C SER A 89 3.55 -15.43 0.03
N ASN A 90 3.83 -16.74 0.05
CA ASN A 90 2.95 -17.78 -0.49
C ASN A 90 1.85 -18.23 0.51
N ASP A 91 1.60 -17.45 1.55
CA ASP A 91 0.57 -17.76 2.55
C ASP A 91 -0.84 -17.61 1.93
N ALA A 92 -1.60 -18.70 1.93
CA ALA A 92 -2.95 -18.74 1.37
C ALA A 92 -3.89 -17.72 2.04
N ALA A 93 -3.69 -17.43 3.33
CA ALA A 93 -4.50 -16.45 4.07
C ALA A 93 -4.19 -15.00 3.68
N VAL A 94 -3.02 -14.73 3.09
CA VAL A 94 -2.66 -13.38 2.63
C VAL A 94 -3.35 -13.04 1.31
N ARG A 95 -3.62 -14.03 0.45
CA ARG A 95 -4.17 -13.80 -0.89
C ARG A 95 -5.45 -12.95 -0.89
N PRO A 96 -6.50 -13.25 -0.09
CA PRO A 96 -7.71 -12.43 -0.06
C PRO A 96 -7.46 -10.99 0.38
N VAL A 97 -6.51 -10.79 1.31
CA VAL A 97 -6.15 -9.46 1.81
C VAL A 97 -5.39 -8.68 0.75
N ARG A 98 -4.47 -9.33 0.03
CA ARG A 98 -3.74 -8.74 -1.10
C ARG A 98 -4.69 -8.30 -2.21
N ASP A 99 -5.72 -9.09 -2.52
CA ASP A 99 -6.73 -8.73 -3.51
C ASP A 99 -7.53 -7.48 -3.06
N ARG A 100 -7.89 -7.40 -1.77
CA ARG A 100 -8.53 -6.21 -1.18
C ARG A 100 -7.63 -4.98 -1.24
N ILE A 101 -6.34 -5.12 -0.93
CA ILE A 101 -5.35 -4.04 -1.04
C ILE A 101 -5.26 -3.53 -2.49
N GLY A 102 -5.17 -4.45 -3.45
CA GLY A 102 -5.17 -4.10 -4.87
C GLY A 102 -6.42 -3.32 -5.27
N GLY A 103 -7.60 -3.74 -4.81
CA GLY A 103 -8.86 -3.02 -5.03
C GLY A 103 -8.88 -1.61 -4.44
N GLU A 104 -8.37 -1.42 -3.23
CA GLU A 104 -8.29 -0.08 -2.59
C GLU A 104 -7.35 0.87 -3.36
N ILE A 105 -6.23 0.35 -3.87
CA ILE A 105 -5.28 1.11 -4.70
C ILE A 105 -5.92 1.45 -6.05
N HIS A 106 -6.51 0.47 -6.72
CA HIS A 106 -7.25 0.65 -7.98
C HIS A 106 -8.30 1.75 -7.85
N ASN A 107 -9.13 1.69 -6.81
CA ASN A 107 -10.19 2.67 -6.60
C ASN A 107 -9.64 4.09 -6.42
N ARG A 108 -8.52 4.27 -5.73
CA ARG A 108 -7.88 5.59 -5.53
C ARG A 108 -7.30 6.14 -6.82
N ILE A 109 -6.61 5.29 -7.59
CA ILE A 109 -6.04 5.67 -8.89
C ILE A 109 -7.15 6.04 -9.87
N LYS A 110 -8.17 5.19 -10.00
CA LYS A 110 -9.30 5.42 -10.90
C LYS A 110 -10.09 6.68 -10.54
N SER A 111 -10.34 6.91 -9.24
CA SER A 111 -11.03 8.12 -8.78
C SER A 111 -10.23 9.39 -9.08
N ALA A 112 -8.91 9.33 -8.93
CA ALA A 112 -8.03 10.46 -9.26
C ALA A 112 -8.00 10.77 -10.76
N LEU A 113 -8.00 9.73 -11.61
CA LEU A 113 -8.07 9.87 -13.07
C LEU A 113 -9.39 10.51 -13.53
N GLY A 114 -10.50 10.17 -12.86
CA GLY A 114 -11.84 10.68 -13.17
C GLY A 114 -12.70 9.72 -13.99
N PRO A 115 -13.91 10.13 -14.39
CA PRO A 115 -14.90 9.25 -15.03
C PRO A 115 -14.47 8.73 -16.41
N ASP A 116 -13.70 9.50 -17.17
CA ASP A 116 -13.26 9.16 -18.53
C ASP A 116 -11.89 8.46 -18.54
N ALA A 117 -11.52 7.81 -17.43
CA ALA A 117 -10.22 7.15 -17.30
C ALA A 117 -10.12 5.95 -18.23
N ASP A 118 -9.13 5.98 -19.12
CA ASP A 118 -8.74 4.82 -19.93
C ASP A 118 -8.20 3.68 -19.03
N ALA A 119 -8.62 2.46 -19.33
CA ALA A 119 -8.28 1.28 -18.54
C ALA A 119 -6.78 0.94 -18.64
N LEU A 120 -6.15 1.18 -19.80
CA LEU A 120 -4.71 0.94 -19.98
C LEU A 120 -3.88 1.93 -19.17
N THR A 121 -4.30 3.20 -19.13
CA THR A 121 -3.68 4.24 -18.31
C THR A 121 -3.74 3.87 -16.81
N ALA A 122 -4.91 3.43 -16.32
CA ALA A 122 -5.04 2.99 -14.93
C ALA A 122 -4.14 1.78 -14.63
N ALA A 123 -4.12 0.77 -15.51
CA ALA A 123 -3.27 -0.40 -15.36
C ALA A 123 -1.76 -0.04 -15.37
N ALA A 124 -1.34 0.88 -16.23
CA ALA A 124 0.04 1.35 -16.28
C ALA A 124 0.46 2.05 -14.98
N LEU A 125 -0.41 2.89 -14.41
CA LEU A 125 -0.18 3.55 -13.13
C LEU A 125 -0.11 2.54 -11.97
N GLU A 126 -0.97 1.54 -11.96
CA GLU A 126 -0.96 0.46 -10.96
C GLU A 126 0.33 -0.36 -11.03
N MET A 127 0.73 -0.80 -12.23
CA MET A 127 1.99 -1.52 -12.43
C MET A 127 3.19 -0.69 -11.98
N THR A 128 3.19 0.60 -12.32
CA THR A 128 4.22 1.55 -11.88
C THR A 128 4.28 1.65 -10.35
N TYR A 129 3.13 1.80 -9.70
CA TYR A 129 3.04 1.87 -8.25
C TYR A 129 3.58 0.59 -7.58
N PHE A 130 3.11 -0.59 -8.00
CA PHE A 130 3.56 -1.85 -7.40
C PHE A 130 5.06 -2.11 -7.64
N GLY A 131 5.56 -1.82 -8.84
CA GLY A 131 7.00 -1.92 -9.12
C GLY A 131 7.82 -0.99 -8.23
N ALA A 132 7.35 0.25 -8.03
CA ALA A 132 8.00 1.22 -7.18
C ALA A 132 8.02 0.79 -5.70
N GLN A 133 6.94 0.19 -5.20
CA GLN A 133 6.87 -0.35 -3.84
C GLN A 133 7.85 -1.51 -3.62
N VAL A 134 8.05 -2.37 -4.61
CA VAL A 134 9.05 -3.45 -4.54
C VAL A 134 10.47 -2.88 -4.51
N GLN A 135 10.76 -1.84 -5.30
CA GLN A 135 12.07 -1.16 -5.25
C GLN A 135 12.34 -0.46 -3.91
N ALA A 136 11.30 0.13 -3.29
CA ALA A 136 11.44 0.67 -1.95
C ALA A 136 11.69 -0.43 -0.91
N GLY A 137 10.88 -1.49 -0.94
CA GLY A 137 10.97 -2.60 0.00
C GLY A 137 12.25 -3.42 -0.13
N SER A 138 12.89 -3.44 -1.31
CA SER A 138 14.20 -4.07 -1.51
C SER A 138 15.37 -3.20 -1.05
N GLY A 139 15.12 -1.95 -0.67
CA GLY A 139 16.15 -0.99 -0.26
C GLY A 139 16.89 -0.32 -1.44
N ALA A 140 16.47 -0.56 -2.69
CA ALA A 140 17.05 0.12 -3.85
C ALA A 140 16.80 1.64 -3.80
N PHE A 141 15.65 2.04 -3.24
CA PHE A 141 15.29 3.44 -3.01
C PHE A 141 14.57 3.60 -1.66
N THR A 142 14.56 4.81 -1.11
CA THR A 142 13.67 5.14 0.00
C THR A 142 12.24 5.38 -0.51
N TYR A 143 11.24 5.23 0.36
CA TYR A 143 9.84 5.53 0.03
C TYR A 143 9.64 6.99 -0.42
N HIS A 144 10.38 7.93 0.17
CA HIS A 144 10.37 9.34 -0.24
C HIS A 144 10.92 9.53 -1.66
N GLN A 145 12.06 8.89 -1.99
CA GLN A 145 12.60 8.92 -3.35
C GLN A 145 11.66 8.26 -4.37
N ILE A 146 10.97 7.18 -3.98
CA ILE A 146 9.93 6.57 -4.82
C ILE A 146 8.76 7.52 -5.04
N ALA A 147 8.28 8.19 -3.98
CA ALA A 147 7.19 9.14 -4.09
C ALA A 147 7.51 10.31 -5.03
N ASP A 148 8.74 10.80 -5.02
CA ASP A 148 9.19 11.85 -5.96
C ASP A 148 9.29 11.32 -7.40
N ARG A 149 9.85 10.11 -7.59
CA ARG A 149 9.94 9.48 -8.93
C ARG A 149 8.59 9.16 -9.53
N LEU A 150 7.62 8.71 -8.72
CA LEU A 150 6.26 8.45 -9.16
C LEU A 150 5.65 9.72 -9.78
N GLY A 151 5.91 10.90 -9.21
CA GLY A 151 5.45 12.17 -9.77
C GLY A 151 5.90 12.40 -11.21
N TYR A 152 7.18 12.10 -11.50
CA TYR A 152 7.75 12.20 -12.84
C TYR A 152 7.15 11.18 -13.81
N VAL A 153 7.06 9.90 -13.41
CA VAL A 153 6.53 8.83 -14.27
C VAL A 153 5.05 9.03 -14.59
N VAL A 154 4.26 9.55 -13.63
CA VAL A 154 2.85 9.93 -13.87
C VAL A 154 2.77 10.99 -14.96
N GLY A 155 3.67 11.99 -14.95
CA GLY A 155 3.76 13.00 -16.01
C GLY A 155 3.89 12.36 -17.39
N LEU A 156 4.87 11.46 -17.55
CA LEU A 156 5.10 10.75 -18.82
C LEU A 156 3.88 9.94 -19.26
N ILE A 157 3.27 9.16 -18.36
CA ILE A 157 2.11 8.31 -18.68
C ILE A 157 0.90 9.15 -19.11
N LEU A 158 0.69 10.32 -18.49
CA LEU A 158 -0.46 11.17 -18.78
C LEU A 158 -0.21 12.17 -19.93
N GLU A 159 1.04 12.47 -20.26
CA GLU A 159 1.42 13.33 -21.39
C GLU A 159 1.38 12.59 -22.73
N ASP A 160 1.79 11.31 -22.77
CA ASP A 160 1.74 10.46 -23.98
C ASP A 160 0.31 10.01 -24.38
N GLY A 161 -0.71 10.41 -23.62
CA GLY A 161 -2.13 10.16 -23.91
C GLY A 161 -2.83 11.27 -24.72
N ARG A 162 -2.09 12.22 -25.28
CA ARG A 162 -2.59 13.28 -26.19
C ARG A 162 -2.20 13.00 -27.64
#